data_AF-A0A1H2E0G1-F1
#
_entry.id   AF-A0A1H2E0G1-F1
#
_cell.length_a   1.000
_cell.length_b   1.000
_cell.length_c   1.000
_cell.angle_alpha   90.00
_cell.angle_beta   90.00
_cell.angle_gamma   90.00
#
_symmetry.space_group_name_H-M   'P 1'
#
loop_
_entity.id
_entity.type
_entity.pdbx_description
1 polymer ?
#
loop_
_entity_poly.entity_id
_entity_poly.type
_entity_poly.pdbx_seq_one_letter_code
_entity_poly.pdbx_strand_id
1 'polypeptide(L)'
;MNSSAPSRSVSLRRSARRGGFTLVEVLVAITVLTLITTLLTQMMGTAQKVSNVVQQRINNFTKARALLDLLARDLSAGLYRSDLAVYPAGSQTTIAFYTLRPGASSAATRNLALVQYSIDATSTDSILKRSDLSIGWGSQAKDVSFGDATLTNLARVTPSDTASGVVGLQIRFVMADGTTQSTYANTVDNPLRAIGVTLAVVDDESLKRMTPAELLSLRGTLASAAPANYTVKEAWQKSLDGSFDWAAYPASLRNGLQIFERFVYVSPVF
;
A
#
# COMPACT_ATOMS: atom_id res chain seq x y z
N MET A 1 -85.43 14.87 75.96
CA MET A 1 -84.04 15.38 75.88
C MET A 1 -83.25 14.45 74.98
N ASN A 2 -82.66 15.02 73.92
CA ASN A 2 -81.51 14.60 73.08
C ASN A 2 -81.48 13.13 72.57
N SER A 3 -81.67 12.84 71.29
CA SER A 3 -80.82 13.15 70.10
C SER A 3 -79.39 12.61 70.19
N SER A 4 -79.11 11.54 69.44
CA SER A 4 -77.79 11.27 68.85
C SER A 4 -77.91 10.25 67.71
N ALA A 5 -77.85 10.76 66.48
CA ALA A 5 -77.71 9.99 65.25
C ALA A 5 -76.25 9.55 65.01
N PRO A 6 -76.00 8.47 64.24
CA PRO A 6 -74.66 7.93 64.01
C PRO A 6 -73.94 8.61 62.83
N SER A 7 -72.68 9.01 63.00
CA SER A 7 -71.81 9.49 61.92
C SER A 7 -71.12 8.31 61.21
N ARG A 8 -71.62 7.90 60.04
CA ARG A 8 -70.88 7.02 59.11
C ARG A 8 -69.88 7.85 58.32
N SER A 9 -68.59 7.62 58.55
CA SER A 9 -67.51 8.14 57.71
C SER A 9 -67.44 7.38 56.39
N VAL A 10 -67.86 8.02 55.29
CA VAL A 10 -67.70 7.50 53.93
C VAL A 10 -66.29 7.81 53.44
N SER A 11 -65.45 6.78 53.33
CA SER A 11 -64.15 6.86 52.67
C SER A 11 -64.35 6.89 51.15
N LEU A 12 -64.34 8.08 50.56
CA LEU A 12 -64.34 8.26 49.11
C LEU A 12 -63.00 7.82 48.54
N ARG A 13 -62.96 6.63 47.94
CA ARG A 13 -61.86 6.20 47.06
C ARG A 13 -61.83 7.14 45.86
N ARG A 14 -60.82 8.00 45.81
CA ARG A 14 -60.51 8.84 44.65
C ARG A 14 -60.12 7.92 43.50
N SER A 15 -61.04 7.71 42.56
CA SER A 15 -60.75 7.04 41.29
C SER A 15 -59.69 7.87 40.57
N ALA A 16 -58.45 7.38 40.54
CA ALA A 16 -57.38 7.96 39.76
C ALA A 16 -57.81 7.90 38.29
N ARG A 17 -58.18 9.05 37.73
CA ARG A 17 -58.45 9.20 36.29
C ARG A 17 -57.21 8.70 35.55
N ARG A 18 -57.31 7.53 34.92
CA ARG A 18 -56.30 7.05 33.97
C ARG A 18 -56.36 7.98 32.77
N GLY A 19 -55.47 8.96 32.73
CA GLY A 19 -55.27 9.81 31.55
C GLY A 19 -54.68 8.96 30.43
N GLY A 20 -55.48 8.68 29.41
CA GLY A 20 -54.96 8.14 28.16
C GLY A 20 -54.27 9.26 27.38
N PHE A 21 -53.16 8.94 26.71
CA PHE A 21 -52.47 9.88 25.82
C PHE A 21 -53.40 10.31 24.68
N THR A 22 -53.36 11.59 24.36
CA THR A 22 -54.10 12.13 23.21
C THR A 22 -53.47 11.64 21.91
N LEU A 23 -54.28 11.55 20.85
CA LEU A 23 -53.81 11.16 19.51
C LEU A 23 -52.69 12.11 19.01
N VAL A 24 -52.77 13.38 19.40
CA VAL A 24 -51.74 14.39 19.11
C VAL A 24 -50.43 14.09 19.83
N GLU A 25 -50.45 13.72 21.11
CA GLU A 25 -49.23 13.34 21.86
C GLU A 25 -48.54 12.12 21.26
N VAL A 26 -49.32 11.11 20.84
CA VAL A 26 -48.76 9.93 20.17
C VAL A 26 -48.13 10.30 18.83
N LEU A 27 -48.77 11.17 18.05
CA LEU A 27 -48.23 11.62 16.77
C LEU A 27 -46.94 12.41 16.96
N VAL A 28 -46.90 13.33 17.94
CA VAL A 28 -45.70 14.10 18.29
C VAL A 28 -44.58 13.19 18.81
N ALA A 29 -44.89 12.18 19.63
CA ALA A 29 -43.90 11.23 20.11
C ALA A 29 -43.28 10.41 18.96
N ILE A 30 -44.10 9.96 17.99
CA ILE A 30 -43.62 9.22 16.83
C ILE A 30 -42.77 10.11 15.90
N THR A 31 -43.14 11.38 15.70
CA THR A 31 -42.33 12.28 14.85
C THR A 31 -40.98 12.59 15.49
N VAL A 32 -40.93 12.84 16.79
CA VAL A 32 -39.67 13.03 17.52
C VAL A 32 -38.83 11.75 17.50
N LEU A 33 -39.45 10.58 17.71
CA LEU A 33 -38.75 9.30 17.66
C LEU A 33 -38.15 9.01 16.29
N THR A 34 -38.91 9.24 15.21
CA THR A 34 -38.41 9.03 13.83
C THR A 34 -37.29 10.02 13.51
N LEU A 35 -37.38 11.27 13.96
CA LEU A 35 -36.31 12.26 13.81
C LEU A 35 -35.03 11.85 14.55
N ILE A 36 -35.14 11.40 15.80
CA ILE A 36 -33.97 10.92 16.56
C ILE A 36 -33.37 9.66 15.91
N THR A 37 -34.22 8.71 15.50
CA THR A 37 -33.76 7.45 14.89
C THR A 37 -33.06 7.67 13.55
N THR A 38 -33.56 8.59 12.73
CA THR A 38 -32.93 8.94 11.45
C THR A 38 -31.57 9.62 11.66
N LEU A 39 -31.46 10.54 12.63
CA LEU A 39 -30.19 11.15 13.00
C LEU A 39 -29.17 10.12 13.49
N LEU A 40 -29.58 9.19 14.38
CA LEU A 40 -28.71 8.11 14.86
C LEU A 40 -28.24 7.20 13.72
N THR A 41 -29.13 6.88 12.79
CA THR A 41 -28.80 6.05 11.61
C THR A 41 -27.79 6.75 10.70
N GLN A 42 -27.96 8.06 10.49
CA GLN A 42 -27.00 8.86 9.72
C GLN A 42 -25.63 8.91 10.39
N MET A 43 -25.58 9.15 11.72
CA MET A 43 -24.34 9.14 12.50
C MET A 43 -23.62 7.79 12.39
N MET A 44 -24.34 6.68 12.57
CA MET A 44 -23.78 5.34 12.43
C MET A 44 -23.23 5.10 11.02
N GLY A 45 -23.97 5.53 9.98
CA GLY A 45 -23.51 5.44 8.59
C GLY A 45 -22.22 6.22 8.34
N THR A 46 -22.06 7.41 8.93
CA THR A 46 -20.81 8.18 8.82
C THR A 46 -19.65 7.51 9.57
N ALA A 47 -19.90 6.98 10.78
CA ALA A 47 -18.90 6.27 11.56
C ALA A 47 -18.38 5.02 10.82
N GLN A 48 -19.27 4.24 10.20
CA GLN A 48 -18.90 3.08 9.39
C GLN A 48 -18.01 3.47 8.20
N LYS A 49 -18.36 4.55 7.48
CA LYS A 49 -17.54 5.04 6.36
C LYS A 49 -16.13 5.43 6.81
N VAL A 50 -16.01 6.15 7.92
CA VAL A 50 -14.71 6.53 8.49
C VAL A 50 -13.91 5.29 8.89
N SER A 51 -14.54 4.32 9.56
CA SER A 51 -13.90 3.06 9.94
C SER A 51 -13.34 2.30 8.74
N ASN A 52 -14.08 2.25 7.63
CA ASN A 52 -13.62 1.58 6.41
C ASN A 52 -12.41 2.29 5.81
N VAL A 53 -12.43 3.63 5.72
CA VAL A 53 -11.28 4.41 5.23
C VAL A 53 -10.03 4.20 6.10
N VAL A 54 -10.20 4.14 7.43
CA VAL A 54 -9.10 3.85 8.35
C VAL A 54 -8.53 2.45 8.09
N GLN A 55 -9.41 1.45 7.93
CA GLN A 55 -8.98 0.07 7.66
C GLN A 55 -8.22 -0.06 6.33
N GLN A 56 -8.69 0.61 5.28
CA GLN A 56 -8.02 0.67 3.97
C GLN A 56 -6.61 1.26 4.11
N ARG A 57 -6.48 2.37 4.84
CA ARG A 57 -5.17 3.00 5.09
C ARG A 57 -4.25 2.05 5.86
N ILE A 58 -4.72 1.46 6.96
CA ILE A 58 -3.92 0.53 7.77
C ILE A 58 -3.41 -0.64 6.93
N ASN A 59 -4.26 -1.20 6.06
CA ASN A 59 -3.89 -2.27 5.14
C ASN A 59 -2.73 -1.84 4.23
N ASN A 60 -2.87 -0.69 3.56
CA ASN A 60 -1.84 -0.14 2.69
C ASN A 60 -0.52 0.12 3.40
N PHE A 61 -0.56 0.75 4.57
CA PHE A 61 0.63 1.02 5.37
C PHE A 61 1.33 -0.27 5.80
N THR A 62 0.57 -1.30 6.20
CA THR A 62 1.13 -2.58 6.64
C THR A 62 1.87 -3.27 5.50
N LYS A 63 1.24 -3.34 4.32
CA LYS A 63 1.84 -3.91 3.10
C LYS A 63 3.07 -3.13 2.66
N ALA A 64 2.92 -1.81 2.47
CA ALA A 64 3.99 -0.95 2.01
C ALA A 64 5.19 -1.00 2.95
N ARG A 65 4.96 -0.97 4.26
CA ARG A 65 6.03 -1.08 5.26
C ARG A 65 6.77 -2.41 5.16
N ALA A 66 6.05 -3.52 5.14
CA ALA A 66 6.67 -4.85 5.04
C ALA A 66 7.53 -4.97 3.77
N LEU A 67 7.02 -4.50 2.63
CA LEU A 67 7.74 -4.54 1.34
C LEU A 67 8.94 -3.60 1.31
N LEU A 68 8.77 -2.34 1.75
CA LEU A 68 9.86 -1.37 1.78
C LEU A 68 10.95 -1.78 2.78
N ASP A 69 10.61 -2.43 3.90
CA ASP A 69 11.59 -2.94 4.85
C ASP A 69 12.32 -4.17 4.31
N LEU A 70 11.64 -5.03 3.55
CA LEU A 70 12.27 -6.17 2.88
C LEU A 70 13.25 -5.70 1.81
N LEU A 71 12.79 -4.80 0.95
CA LEU A 71 13.56 -4.25 -0.15
C LEU A 71 14.71 -3.38 0.35
N ALA A 72 14.50 -2.53 1.38
CA ALA A 72 15.58 -1.76 1.99
C ALA A 72 16.65 -2.64 2.63
N ARG A 73 16.26 -3.77 3.25
CA ARG A 73 17.25 -4.73 3.78
C ARG A 73 18.10 -5.35 2.69
N ASP A 74 17.49 -5.77 1.57
CA ASP A 74 18.26 -6.30 0.43
C ASP A 74 19.16 -5.24 -0.19
N LEU A 75 18.64 -4.03 -0.45
CA LEU A 75 19.39 -2.92 -1.02
C LEU A 75 20.56 -2.49 -0.12
N SER A 76 20.35 -2.41 1.20
CA SER A 76 21.41 -2.01 2.13
C SER A 76 22.58 -3.00 2.17
N ALA A 77 22.31 -4.27 1.86
CA ALA A 77 23.31 -5.32 1.74
C ALA A 77 23.76 -5.55 0.28
N GLY A 78 23.33 -4.70 -0.65
CA GLY A 78 23.66 -4.79 -2.06
C GLY A 78 25.14 -4.50 -2.35
N LEU A 79 25.67 -5.16 -3.37
CA LEU A 79 26.99 -4.91 -3.92
C LEU A 79 26.88 -3.97 -5.11
N TYR A 80 27.24 -2.71 -4.92
CA TYR A 80 27.17 -1.65 -5.94
C TYR A 80 28.57 -1.25 -6.40
N ARG A 81 29.24 -2.15 -7.12
CA ARG A 81 30.51 -1.85 -7.77
C ARG A 81 30.27 -1.37 -9.20
N SER A 82 31.20 -0.59 -9.75
CA SER A 82 31.13 -0.11 -11.14
C SER A 82 31.36 -1.22 -12.16
N ASP A 83 32.04 -2.31 -11.76
CA ASP A 83 32.30 -3.48 -12.59
C ASP A 83 31.24 -4.58 -12.42
N LEU A 84 30.20 -4.37 -11.60
CA LEU A 84 29.14 -5.35 -11.40
C LEU A 84 27.82 -4.82 -11.96
N ALA A 85 27.14 -5.64 -12.76
CA ALA A 85 25.86 -5.27 -13.31
C ALA A 85 24.78 -5.10 -12.22
N VAL A 86 23.97 -4.05 -12.36
CA VAL A 86 22.70 -3.87 -11.65
C VAL A 86 21.63 -3.63 -12.71
N TYR A 87 20.59 -4.44 -12.67
CA TYR A 87 19.39 -4.26 -13.47
C TYR A 87 18.41 -3.38 -12.68
N PRO A 88 17.67 -2.46 -13.31
CA PRO A 88 17.46 -2.37 -14.73
C PRO A 88 18.46 -1.43 -15.42
N ALA A 89 19.04 -1.92 -16.51
CA ALA A 89 19.69 -1.07 -17.50
C ALA A 89 18.65 -0.36 -18.42
N GLY A 90 17.36 -0.28 -18.03
CA GLY A 90 16.31 0.37 -18.84
C GLY A 90 14.83 0.23 -18.41
N SER A 91 14.44 -0.81 -17.65
CA SER A 91 13.07 -0.99 -17.14
C SER A 91 12.88 -0.57 -15.67
N GLN A 92 12.25 0.58 -15.42
CA GLN A 92 12.17 1.18 -14.08
C GLN A 92 11.26 0.40 -13.08
N THR A 93 10.53 -0.60 -13.56
CA THR A 93 9.60 -1.45 -12.77
C THR A 93 10.23 -2.75 -12.29
N THR A 94 11.52 -2.95 -12.56
CA THR A 94 12.28 -4.13 -12.13
C THR A 94 13.63 -3.68 -11.61
N ILE A 95 14.16 -4.31 -10.56
CA ILE A 95 15.54 -4.14 -10.15
C ILE A 95 16.13 -5.50 -9.80
N ALA A 96 17.35 -5.78 -10.24
CA ALA A 96 18.10 -6.96 -9.83
C ALA A 96 19.55 -6.61 -9.55
N PHE A 97 20.09 -7.19 -8.48
CA PHE A 97 21.43 -6.89 -7.99
C PHE A 97 21.91 -8.03 -7.10
N TYR A 98 23.23 -8.09 -6.91
CA TYR A 98 23.83 -9.00 -5.95
C TYR A 98 23.77 -8.42 -4.54
N THR A 99 23.45 -9.26 -3.56
CA THR A 99 23.37 -8.89 -2.14
C THR A 99 24.20 -9.84 -1.29
N LEU A 100 24.76 -9.34 -0.19
CA LEU A 100 25.49 -10.12 0.81
C LEU A 100 24.56 -10.87 1.79
N ARG A 101 23.27 -10.94 1.48
CA ARG A 101 22.30 -11.77 2.22
C ARG A 101 22.25 -13.16 1.60
N PRO A 102 22.11 -14.22 2.43
CA PRO A 102 21.84 -15.55 1.91
C PRO A 102 20.48 -15.56 1.18
N GLY A 103 20.41 -16.28 0.05
CA GLY A 103 19.16 -16.56 -0.64
C GLY A 103 18.36 -17.67 0.06
N ALA A 104 17.13 -17.90 -0.37
CA ALA A 104 16.22 -18.87 0.23
C ALA A 104 16.73 -20.31 0.14
N SER A 105 17.52 -20.62 -0.89
CA SER A 105 18.23 -21.91 -1.01
C SER A 105 19.56 -21.86 -0.24
N SER A 106 19.48 -22.06 1.07
CA SER A 106 20.60 -21.97 2.04
C SER A 106 21.71 -23.04 1.89
N ALA A 107 21.74 -23.81 0.80
CA ALA A 107 22.81 -24.78 0.55
C ALA A 107 24.13 -24.11 0.07
N ALA A 108 24.08 -22.82 -0.27
CA ALA A 108 25.27 -22.06 -0.64
C ALA A 108 26.08 -21.68 0.62
N THR A 109 27.33 -22.12 0.69
CA THR A 109 28.31 -21.79 1.74
C THR A 109 28.80 -20.33 1.72
N ARG A 110 28.25 -19.50 0.83
CA ARG A 110 28.60 -18.08 0.67
C ARG A 110 27.37 -17.21 0.92
N ASN A 111 27.55 -16.13 1.66
CA ASN A 111 26.57 -15.07 1.83
C ASN A 111 26.55 -14.17 0.58
N LEU A 112 26.16 -14.73 -0.56
CA LEU A 112 25.94 -14.00 -1.80
C LEU A 112 24.68 -14.55 -2.47
N ALA A 113 23.76 -13.67 -2.84
CA ALA A 113 22.60 -14.01 -3.64
C ALA A 113 22.36 -12.96 -4.72
N LEU A 114 21.83 -13.40 -5.86
CA LEU A 114 21.20 -12.51 -6.83
C LEU A 114 19.73 -12.36 -6.45
N VAL A 115 19.28 -11.14 -6.25
CA VAL A 115 17.87 -10.82 -5.97
C VAL A 115 17.29 -10.00 -7.10
N GLN A 116 16.02 -10.24 -7.40
CA GLN A 116 15.23 -9.43 -8.32
C GLN A 116 13.92 -9.02 -7.65
N TYR A 117 13.54 -7.76 -7.79
CA TYR A 117 12.20 -7.26 -7.53
C TYR A 117 11.57 -6.85 -8.85
N SER A 118 10.36 -7.32 -9.12
CA SER A 118 9.65 -6.95 -10.34
C SER A 118 8.15 -6.91 -10.10
N ILE A 119 7.51 -5.93 -10.70
CA ILE A 119 6.07 -5.95 -10.97
C ILE A 119 5.89 -6.20 -12.46
N ASP A 120 5.10 -7.22 -12.80
CA ASP A 120 4.70 -7.42 -14.20
C ASP A 120 3.62 -6.41 -14.53
N ALA A 121 3.99 -5.35 -15.25
CA ALA A 121 3.09 -4.27 -15.64
C ALA A 121 1.99 -4.72 -16.62
N THR A 122 2.14 -5.89 -17.24
CA THR A 122 1.20 -6.44 -18.23
C THR A 122 0.28 -7.52 -17.66
N SER A 123 0.67 -8.11 -16.52
CA SER A 123 -0.17 -9.06 -15.80
C SER A 123 -1.28 -8.34 -15.02
N THR A 124 -2.35 -9.08 -14.73
CA THR A 124 -3.42 -8.69 -13.82
C THR A 124 -3.06 -8.96 -12.35
N ASP A 125 -1.91 -9.56 -12.09
CA ASP A 125 -1.43 -9.83 -10.74
C ASP A 125 -0.92 -8.56 -10.09
N SER A 126 -1.54 -8.14 -8.99
CA SER A 126 -1.12 -6.99 -8.17
C SER A 126 -0.01 -7.34 -7.17
N ILE A 127 0.85 -8.29 -7.52
CA ILE A 127 1.87 -8.83 -6.59
C ILE A 127 3.24 -8.29 -6.99
N LEU A 128 3.94 -7.73 -6.01
CA LEU A 128 5.38 -7.50 -6.15
C LEU A 128 6.08 -8.85 -6.00
N LYS A 129 6.81 -9.29 -7.02
CA LYS A 129 7.59 -10.53 -6.95
C LYS A 129 8.99 -10.20 -6.46
N ARG A 130 9.44 -10.94 -5.45
CA ARG A 130 10.85 -10.99 -5.05
C ARG A 130 11.38 -12.34 -5.49
N SER A 131 12.33 -12.36 -6.40
CA SER A 131 13.00 -13.59 -6.83
C SER A 131 14.41 -13.63 -6.26
N ASP A 132 14.93 -14.81 -5.93
CA ASP A 132 16.32 -14.95 -5.53
C ASP A 132 17.01 -16.21 -6.07
N LEU A 133 18.34 -16.13 -6.09
CA LEU A 133 19.24 -17.22 -6.42
C LEU A 133 20.48 -17.13 -5.52
N SER A 134 20.68 -18.13 -4.67
CA SER A 134 21.90 -18.25 -3.87
C SER A 134 23.11 -18.58 -4.75
N ILE A 135 24.21 -17.85 -4.55
CA ILE A 135 25.47 -18.04 -5.29
C ILE A 135 26.50 -18.68 -4.34
N GLY A 136 26.71 -20.00 -4.50
CA GLY A 136 27.77 -20.73 -3.80
C GLY A 136 29.11 -20.71 -4.52
N TRP A 137 30.13 -21.38 -3.96
CA TRP A 137 31.47 -21.53 -4.57
C TRP A 137 31.53 -22.48 -5.78
N GLY A 138 30.39 -23.04 -6.21
CA GLY A 138 30.29 -23.99 -7.30
C GLY A 138 30.25 -23.33 -8.69
N SER A 139 29.58 -23.99 -9.65
CA SER A 139 29.45 -23.49 -11.02
C SER A 139 28.84 -22.08 -11.09
N GLN A 140 27.91 -21.74 -10.18
CA GLN A 140 27.27 -20.42 -10.11
C GLN A 140 28.25 -19.27 -9.84
N ALA A 141 29.38 -19.52 -9.18
CA ALA A 141 30.39 -18.48 -8.92
C ALA A 141 31.06 -17.99 -10.20
N LYS A 142 31.20 -18.87 -11.21
CA LYS A 142 31.82 -18.54 -12.51
C LYS A 142 30.92 -17.62 -13.34
N ASP A 143 29.63 -17.62 -13.05
CA ASP A 143 28.62 -16.83 -13.75
C ASP A 143 28.51 -15.40 -13.18
N VAL A 144 29.20 -15.09 -12.08
CA VAL A 144 29.34 -13.70 -11.60
C VAL A 144 30.40 -13.00 -12.44
N SER A 145 29.95 -12.36 -13.51
CA SER A 145 30.82 -11.60 -14.41
C SER A 145 31.14 -10.21 -13.84
N PHE A 146 32.40 -9.79 -13.99
CA PHE A 146 32.85 -8.43 -13.71
C PHE A 146 33.21 -7.73 -15.03
N GLY A 147 32.87 -6.45 -15.16
CA GLY A 147 33.05 -5.65 -16.37
C GLY A 147 31.99 -5.92 -17.45
N ASP A 148 31.06 -6.84 -17.22
CA ASP A 148 29.91 -7.11 -18.07
C ASP A 148 28.67 -6.40 -17.48
N ALA A 149 27.91 -5.72 -18.33
CA ALA A 149 26.68 -5.05 -17.96
C ALA A 149 25.47 -5.99 -17.84
N THR A 150 25.65 -7.30 -18.13
CA THR A 150 24.57 -8.28 -18.14
C THR A 150 24.56 -9.17 -16.89
N LEU A 151 23.36 -9.42 -16.36
CA LEU A 151 23.12 -10.39 -15.28
C LEU A 151 22.78 -11.75 -15.88
N THR A 152 23.80 -12.53 -16.26
CA THR A 152 23.67 -13.87 -16.86
C THR A 152 22.84 -14.85 -16.02
N ASN A 153 22.92 -14.74 -14.68
CA ASN A 153 22.17 -15.58 -13.75
C ASN A 153 20.70 -15.16 -13.55
N LEU A 154 20.25 -14.06 -14.16
CA LEU A 154 18.90 -13.54 -13.93
C LEU A 154 17.80 -14.51 -14.35
N ALA A 155 18.02 -15.31 -15.39
CA ALA A 155 17.05 -16.32 -15.84
C ALA A 155 16.85 -17.48 -14.84
N ARG A 156 17.73 -17.61 -13.83
CA ARG A 156 17.74 -18.71 -12.86
C ARG A 156 17.16 -18.31 -11.50
N VAL A 157 16.78 -17.05 -11.31
CA VAL A 157 16.15 -16.59 -10.07
C VAL A 157 14.80 -17.26 -9.89
N THR A 158 14.51 -17.72 -8.68
CA THR A 158 13.22 -18.36 -8.37
C THR A 158 12.28 -17.31 -7.80
N PRO A 159 11.13 -17.04 -8.44
CA PRO A 159 10.18 -16.05 -7.94
C PRO A 159 9.50 -16.51 -6.66
N SER A 160 9.36 -15.59 -5.71
CA SER A 160 8.51 -15.71 -4.53
C SER A 160 7.52 -14.55 -4.50
N ASP A 161 6.26 -14.88 -4.26
CA ASP A 161 5.22 -13.87 -4.07
C ASP A 161 5.41 -13.19 -2.72
N THR A 162 5.31 -11.86 -2.69
CA THR A 162 5.45 -11.08 -1.45
C THR A 162 4.08 -10.67 -0.91
N ALA A 163 3.58 -9.49 -1.29
CA ALA A 163 2.27 -9.00 -0.94
C ALA A 163 1.50 -8.54 -2.18
N SER A 164 0.19 -8.76 -2.17
CA SER A 164 -0.76 -8.28 -3.17
C SER A 164 -1.12 -6.81 -2.96
N GLY A 165 -1.71 -6.19 -3.97
CA GLY A 165 -2.10 -4.77 -3.97
C GLY A 165 -1.00 -3.82 -4.42
N VAL A 166 0.18 -4.29 -4.84
CA VAL A 166 1.18 -3.42 -5.46
C VAL A 166 0.81 -3.21 -6.93
N VAL A 167 0.56 -1.96 -7.28
CA VAL A 167 0.13 -1.55 -8.63
C VAL A 167 1.16 -0.67 -9.33
N GLY A 168 2.20 -0.25 -8.63
CA GLY A 168 3.32 0.48 -9.22
C GLY A 168 4.60 0.26 -8.43
N LEU A 169 5.71 0.11 -9.15
CA LEU A 169 7.07 0.10 -8.63
C LEU A 169 7.93 0.98 -9.52
N GLN A 170 8.71 1.86 -8.91
CA GLN A 170 9.68 2.69 -9.60
C GLN A 170 10.97 2.78 -8.78
N ILE A 171 12.09 2.65 -9.49
CA ILE A 171 13.43 2.69 -8.92
C ILE A 171 14.19 3.89 -9.47
N ARG A 172 14.91 4.58 -8.58
CA ARG A 172 15.73 5.75 -8.90
C ARG A 172 17.09 5.63 -8.24
N PHE A 173 18.13 6.04 -8.96
CA PHE A 173 19.50 6.04 -8.49
C PHE A 173 19.93 7.47 -8.21
N VAL A 174 20.34 7.76 -6.98
CA VAL A 174 20.83 9.07 -6.56
C VAL A 174 22.34 9.02 -6.52
N MET A 175 22.97 9.87 -7.32
CA MET A 175 24.40 9.90 -7.56
C MET A 175 25.11 10.91 -6.64
N ALA A 176 26.44 10.91 -6.61
CA ALA A 176 27.24 11.79 -5.74
C ALA A 176 27.14 13.27 -6.11
N ASP A 177 26.93 13.57 -7.38
CA ASP A 177 26.66 14.92 -7.89
C ASP A 177 25.24 15.45 -7.52
N GLY A 178 24.43 14.64 -6.84
CA GLY A 178 23.06 14.96 -6.47
C GLY A 178 22.03 14.73 -7.58
N THR A 179 22.44 14.24 -8.75
CA THR A 179 21.52 13.89 -9.83
C THR A 179 20.77 12.60 -9.51
N THR A 180 19.53 12.52 -9.99
CA THR A 180 18.71 11.32 -9.92
C THR A 180 18.53 10.75 -11.31
N GLN A 181 18.78 9.45 -11.46
CA GLN A 181 18.75 8.74 -12.73
C GLN A 181 17.80 7.54 -12.67
N SER A 182 17.21 7.20 -13.81
CA SER A 182 16.34 6.02 -13.97
C SER A 182 17.10 4.75 -14.35
N THR A 183 18.37 4.89 -14.72
CA THR A 183 19.29 3.81 -15.08
C THR A 183 20.46 3.76 -14.11
N TYR A 184 20.98 2.57 -13.85
CA TYR A 184 22.18 2.41 -13.04
C TYR A 184 23.42 2.87 -13.83
N ALA A 185 24.15 3.85 -13.29
CA ALA A 185 25.36 4.40 -13.92
C ALA A 185 26.43 4.72 -12.86
N ASN A 186 26.73 3.75 -11.99
CA ASN A 186 27.72 3.91 -10.92
C ASN A 186 29.14 3.96 -11.50
N THR A 187 29.86 5.07 -11.28
CA THR A 187 31.24 5.26 -11.70
C THR A 187 32.11 5.70 -10.52
N VAL A 188 33.44 5.60 -10.69
CA VAL A 188 34.39 6.07 -9.66
C VAL A 188 34.25 7.58 -9.42
N ASP A 189 34.03 8.36 -10.48
CA ASP A 189 33.93 9.82 -10.42
C ASP A 189 32.56 10.30 -9.90
N ASN A 190 31.51 9.53 -10.14
CA ASN A 190 30.15 9.82 -9.68
C ASN A 190 29.51 8.56 -9.07
N PRO A 191 29.87 8.22 -7.82
CA PRO A 191 29.39 6.99 -7.22
C PRO A 191 27.93 7.08 -6.79
N LEU A 192 27.23 5.94 -6.79
CA LEU A 192 25.90 5.79 -6.24
C LEU A 192 25.88 6.11 -4.73
N ARG A 193 24.92 6.93 -4.29
CA ARG A 193 24.75 7.34 -2.88
C ARG A 193 23.49 6.78 -2.24
N ALA A 194 22.41 6.73 -3.00
CA ALA A 194 21.16 6.17 -2.52
C ALA A 194 20.32 5.58 -3.65
N ILE A 195 19.43 4.67 -3.29
CA ILE A 195 18.43 4.13 -4.20
C ILE A 195 17.06 4.55 -3.67
N GLY A 196 16.34 5.33 -4.47
CA GLY A 196 14.96 5.72 -4.25
C GLY A 196 14.02 4.62 -4.74
N VAL A 197 13.10 4.20 -3.89
CA VAL A 197 12.11 3.16 -4.15
C VAL A 197 10.74 3.77 -3.95
N THR A 198 9.94 3.81 -5.01
CA THR A 198 8.56 4.30 -4.97
C THR A 198 7.61 3.15 -5.25
N LEU A 199 6.60 3.00 -4.37
CA LEU A 199 5.55 1.98 -4.46
C LEU A 199 4.18 2.65 -4.48
N ALA A 200 3.30 2.18 -5.36
CA ALA A 200 1.87 2.46 -5.31
C ALA A 200 1.14 1.21 -4.83
N VAL A 201 0.38 1.34 -3.75
CA VAL A 201 -0.30 0.22 -3.07
C VAL A 201 -1.79 0.52 -2.99
N VAL A 202 -2.59 -0.47 -3.37
CA VAL A 202 -4.05 -0.50 -3.32
C VAL A 202 -4.51 -1.45 -2.21
N ASP A 203 -5.54 -1.04 -1.48
CA ASP A 203 -6.14 -1.84 -0.42
C ASP A 203 -6.92 -3.04 -0.98
N ASP A 204 -7.16 -4.06 -0.15
CA ASP A 204 -7.82 -5.29 -0.60
C ASP A 204 -9.28 -5.08 -1.03
N GLU A 205 -10.01 -4.14 -0.44
CA GLU A 205 -11.41 -3.87 -0.79
C GLU A 205 -11.49 -3.24 -2.18
N SER A 206 -10.68 -2.21 -2.44
CA SER A 206 -10.63 -1.55 -3.75
C SER A 206 -10.14 -2.52 -4.82
N LEU A 207 -9.08 -3.29 -4.54
CA LEU A 207 -8.54 -4.25 -5.50
C LEU A 207 -9.59 -5.32 -5.89
N LYS A 208 -10.38 -5.82 -4.94
CA LYS A 208 -11.45 -6.80 -5.21
C LYS A 208 -12.58 -6.26 -6.08
N ARG A 209 -12.80 -4.94 -6.08
CA ARG A 209 -13.86 -4.28 -6.86
C ARG A 209 -13.38 -3.78 -8.22
N MET A 210 -12.06 -3.73 -8.44
CA MET A 210 -11.50 -3.31 -9.71
C MET A 210 -11.59 -4.40 -10.76
N THR A 211 -11.86 -4.00 -12.00
CA THR A 211 -11.74 -4.91 -13.14
C THR A 211 -10.27 -5.08 -13.56
N PRO A 212 -9.91 -6.18 -14.26
CA PRO A 212 -8.57 -6.34 -14.80
C PRO A 212 -8.14 -5.19 -15.72
N ALA A 213 -9.07 -4.65 -16.52
CA ALA A 213 -8.80 -3.52 -17.42
C ALA A 213 -8.50 -2.23 -16.65
N GLU A 214 -9.24 -1.94 -15.58
CA GLU A 214 -8.96 -0.83 -14.67
C GLU A 214 -7.57 -0.96 -14.04
N LEU A 215 -7.20 -2.15 -13.56
CA LEU A 215 -5.89 -2.39 -12.97
C LEU A 215 -4.74 -2.12 -13.95
N LEU A 216 -4.88 -2.62 -15.19
CA LEU A 216 -3.89 -2.39 -16.24
C LEU A 216 -3.84 -0.92 -16.68
N SER A 217 -4.99 -0.24 -16.75
CA SER A 217 -5.06 1.19 -17.04
C SER A 217 -4.35 2.02 -15.96
N LEU A 218 -4.63 1.76 -14.68
CA LEU A 218 -3.97 2.41 -13.54
C LEU A 218 -2.44 2.21 -13.60
N ARG A 219 -1.99 0.98 -13.89
CA ARG A 219 -0.56 0.67 -14.10
C ARG A 219 0.05 1.48 -15.23
N GLY A 220 -0.64 1.57 -16.37
CA GLY A 220 -0.22 2.37 -17.51
C GLY A 220 -0.11 3.86 -17.17
N THR A 221 -1.07 4.40 -16.42
CA THR A 221 -1.01 5.79 -15.93
C THR A 221 0.20 6.01 -15.04
N LEU A 222 0.45 5.14 -14.05
CA LEU A 222 1.60 5.28 -13.16
C LEU A 222 2.93 5.12 -13.92
N ALA A 223 3.02 4.19 -14.86
CA ALA A 223 4.22 4.00 -15.68
C ALA A 223 4.52 5.23 -16.55
N SER A 224 3.51 5.81 -17.19
CA SER A 224 3.66 6.99 -18.05
C SER A 224 3.91 8.29 -17.27
N ALA A 225 3.40 8.39 -16.03
CA ALA A 225 3.62 9.53 -15.16
C ALA A 225 5.00 9.54 -14.48
N ALA A 226 5.78 8.46 -14.55
CA ALA A 226 7.08 8.37 -13.89
C ALA A 226 8.15 9.22 -14.62
N PRO A 227 8.67 10.31 -14.01
CA PRO A 227 9.58 11.23 -14.68
C PRO A 227 11.00 10.67 -14.71
N ALA A 228 11.82 11.04 -15.71
CA ALA A 228 13.19 10.55 -15.80
C ALA A 228 14.10 11.03 -14.64
N ASN A 229 13.96 12.29 -14.19
CA ASN A 229 14.99 12.98 -13.41
C ASN A 229 14.54 13.57 -12.05
N TYR A 230 13.39 13.16 -11.49
CA TYR A 230 12.84 13.74 -10.25
C TYR A 230 12.10 12.71 -9.38
N THR A 231 11.58 13.14 -8.23
CA THR A 231 10.78 12.33 -7.30
C THR A 231 9.54 11.75 -7.97
N VAL A 232 9.45 10.43 -8.00
CA VAL A 232 8.36 9.72 -8.68
C VAL A 232 7.03 9.92 -7.96
N LYS A 233 7.07 9.97 -6.63
CA LYS A 233 5.88 10.14 -5.80
C LYS A 233 5.09 11.39 -6.17
N GLU A 234 5.75 12.54 -6.26
CA GLU A 234 5.09 13.80 -6.59
C GLU A 234 4.47 13.76 -7.99
N ALA A 235 5.18 13.19 -8.96
CA ALA A 235 4.69 13.09 -10.34
C ALA A 235 3.46 12.18 -10.45
N TRP A 236 3.46 11.05 -9.71
CA TRP A 236 2.30 10.18 -9.62
C TRP A 236 1.12 10.86 -8.94
N GLN A 237 1.34 11.55 -7.81
CA GLN A 237 0.30 12.32 -7.13
C GLN A 237 -0.31 13.38 -8.07
N LYS A 238 0.53 14.16 -8.76
CA LYS A 238 0.08 15.16 -9.73
C LYS A 238 -0.73 14.55 -10.88
N SER A 239 -0.33 13.40 -11.40
CA SER A 239 -1.07 12.71 -12.46
C SER A 239 -2.44 12.21 -11.98
N LEU A 240 -2.49 11.66 -10.76
CA LEU A 240 -3.71 11.19 -10.12
C LEU A 240 -4.68 12.33 -9.76
N ASP A 241 -4.18 13.47 -9.31
CA ASP A 241 -5.02 14.61 -8.92
C ASP A 241 -5.51 15.40 -10.15
N GLY A 242 -4.72 15.45 -11.23
CA GLY A 242 -5.01 16.29 -12.39
C GLY A 242 -5.76 15.58 -13.53
N SER A 243 -5.25 14.45 -14.01
CA SER A 243 -5.67 13.84 -15.28
C SER A 243 -6.35 12.48 -15.16
N PHE A 244 -6.39 11.91 -13.95
CA PHE A 244 -6.93 10.58 -13.74
C PHE A 244 -8.45 10.60 -13.62
N ASP A 245 -9.12 9.78 -14.44
CA ASP A 245 -10.58 9.67 -14.42
C ASP A 245 -11.05 8.82 -13.24
N TRP A 246 -11.17 9.45 -12.06
CA TRP A 246 -11.65 8.79 -10.85
C TRP A 246 -13.08 8.23 -10.97
N ALA A 247 -13.89 8.70 -11.92
CA ALA A 247 -15.26 8.24 -12.09
C ALA A 247 -15.32 6.85 -12.77
N ALA A 248 -14.28 6.48 -13.52
CA ALA A 248 -14.16 5.16 -14.14
C ALA A 248 -13.74 4.05 -13.16
N TYR A 249 -13.43 4.37 -11.90
CA TYR A 249 -12.93 3.43 -10.90
C TYR A 249 -13.86 3.31 -9.69
N PRO A 250 -13.77 2.22 -8.91
CA PRO A 250 -14.51 2.10 -7.66
C PRO A 250 -14.24 3.27 -6.73
N ALA A 251 -15.30 3.86 -6.15
CA ALA A 251 -15.17 5.03 -5.27
C ALA A 251 -14.23 4.83 -4.07
N SER A 252 -14.04 3.57 -3.64
CA SER A 252 -13.09 3.22 -2.58
C SER A 252 -11.62 3.45 -2.98
N LEU A 253 -11.28 3.37 -4.27
CA LEU A 253 -9.90 3.48 -4.76
C LEU A 253 -9.25 4.82 -4.41
N ARG A 254 -10.02 5.91 -4.40
CA ARG A 254 -9.49 7.25 -4.07
C ARG A 254 -8.85 7.31 -2.69
N ASN A 255 -9.42 6.60 -1.71
CA ASN A 255 -8.83 6.46 -0.38
C ASN A 255 -7.92 5.23 -0.26
N GLY A 256 -8.20 4.23 -1.10
CA GLY A 256 -7.58 2.94 -1.17
C GLY A 256 -6.23 2.87 -1.87
N LEU A 257 -5.88 3.86 -2.70
CA LEU A 257 -4.58 3.98 -3.35
C LEU A 257 -3.67 4.90 -2.53
N GLN A 258 -2.48 4.41 -2.16
CA GLN A 258 -1.48 5.18 -1.43
C GLN A 258 -0.11 5.01 -2.08
N ILE A 259 0.65 6.12 -2.15
CA ILE A 259 2.00 6.15 -2.73
C ILE A 259 3.02 6.35 -1.63
N PHE A 260 4.01 5.47 -1.59
CA PHE A 260 5.09 5.45 -0.64
C PHE A 260 6.42 5.63 -1.37
N GLU A 261 7.34 6.36 -0.76
CA GLU A 261 8.69 6.55 -1.27
C GLU A 261 9.68 6.39 -0.12
N ARG A 262 10.78 5.69 -0.39
CA ARG A 262 11.87 5.51 0.56
C ARG A 262 13.21 5.59 -0.17
N PHE A 263 14.14 6.34 0.40
CA PHE A 263 15.52 6.34 -0.03
C PHE A 263 16.35 5.42 0.87
N VAL A 264 17.14 4.56 0.26
CA VAL A 264 18.04 3.63 0.93
C VAL A 264 19.45 4.06 0.60
N TYR A 265 20.18 4.55 1.61
CA TYR A 265 21.57 4.91 1.45
C TYR A 265 22.42 3.67 1.27
N VAL A 266 23.35 3.75 0.32
CA VAL A 266 24.29 2.67 0.02
C VAL A 266 25.69 3.15 0.31
N SER A 267 26.53 2.26 0.85
CA SER A 267 27.94 2.59 1.04
C SER A 267 28.61 2.60 -0.34
N PRO A 268 29.39 3.65 -0.67
CA PRO A 268 30.28 3.59 -1.82
C PRO A 268 31.26 2.43 -1.60
N VAL A 269 31.41 1.57 -2.60
CA VAL A 269 32.44 0.53 -2.63
C VAL A 269 33.31 0.85 -3.84
N PHE A 270 34.54 1.31 -3.55
CA PHE A 270 35.57 1.59 -4.54
C PHE A 270 36.41 0.32 -4.80
#